data_AF-A0AAD8YDJ4-F1
#
_entry.id   AF-A0AAD8YDJ4-F1
#
_cell.length_a   1.000
_cell.length_b   1.000
_cell.length_c   1.000
_cell.angle_alpha   90.00
_cell.angle_beta   90.00
_cell.angle_gamma   90.00
#
_symmetry.space_group_name_H-M   'P 1'
#
loop_
_entity.id
_entity.type
_entity.pdbx_description
1 polymer ?
#
loop_
_entity_poly.entity_id
_entity_poly.type
_entity_poly.pdbx_seq_one_letter_code
_entity_poly.pdbx_strand_id
1 'polypeptide(L)'
;MRRTGSSSCLLKPKKSLSQHDLAVLHDKAPTATVLTVNRLPPYVTDRLYMLSELQVHAHSLQFLCDLKKNGTKPSLPASIILYLRWKPDTYPTPISFADGPLSECVRQCLIANGDDAPFDELQFVRSKPREQPYSPRRQHYDELPAETVESLKKISIPLPVLGADGLSVSKSTDTIETKHDEENENKQMTNIYVVVDRISPESNSDDLPDLPDLSCASYESIRRGEHSESSTQTTSQQQPQRQPQSEEQKELEQINQHDNEMKVVKSLARAIASSRFLRNRIDGVTIGLTSDARAAPGLEACMDTVARGAKERRRASTSKQVERVDGQGKRESALSRLREKSPERSPIAIVACEPDDLESDHEHSHHRHHHDADTHNKILQSRIITEWNGKGDCETFVDRAMSDWREAWSVSSAADKGLANNGVHQGKTRPKVPRISRNEDETEYEEECDIDEPVSTVMIIVLLGGILAYMWNLYGDDIHSLLTGDV
;
A
#
# COMPACT_ATOMS: atom_id res chain seq x y z
N MET A 1 28.35 4.46 -17.44
CA MET A 1 26.91 4.15 -17.41
C MET A 1 26.62 3.27 -16.20
N ARG A 2 25.81 3.75 -15.26
CA ARG A 2 25.42 2.99 -14.06
C ARG A 2 24.38 1.92 -14.43
N ARG A 3 24.51 0.77 -13.78
CA ARG A 3 23.77 -0.48 -13.94
C ARG A 3 22.36 -0.45 -13.33
N THR A 4 21.47 -1.22 -13.97
CA THR A 4 20.41 -2.10 -13.45
C THR A 4 19.55 -1.67 -12.26
N GLY A 5 18.23 -1.79 -12.45
CA GLY A 5 17.25 -2.01 -11.38
C GLY A 5 16.22 -0.89 -11.32
N SER A 6 14.96 -1.23 -11.63
CA SER A 6 13.78 -0.37 -11.58
C SER A 6 13.62 0.59 -12.76
N SER A 7 13.05 0.06 -13.85
CA SER A 7 12.36 0.88 -14.84
C SER A 7 10.96 1.22 -14.33
N SER A 8 10.87 1.99 -13.25
CA SER A 8 9.87 3.05 -13.21
C SER A 8 10.43 4.18 -14.05
N CYS A 9 10.19 4.13 -15.36
CA CYS A 9 10.32 5.29 -16.20
C CYS A 9 9.28 6.32 -15.74
N LEU A 10 9.61 7.09 -14.71
CA LEU A 10 9.13 8.45 -14.64
C LEU A 10 9.66 9.10 -15.91
N LEU A 11 8.83 9.09 -16.96
CA LEU A 11 8.96 9.98 -18.09
C LEU A 11 9.06 11.37 -17.48
N LYS A 12 10.28 11.88 -17.31
CA LYS A 12 10.49 13.30 -17.09
C LYS A 12 9.87 13.95 -18.33
N PRO A 13 8.79 14.75 -18.18
CA PRO A 13 8.25 15.46 -19.33
C PRO A 13 9.40 16.23 -20.00
N LYS A 14 9.50 16.17 -21.33
CA LYS A 14 10.57 16.78 -22.15
C LYS A 14 10.75 18.29 -21.91
N LYS A 15 9.84 18.91 -21.16
CA LYS A 15 10.00 20.23 -20.55
C LYS A 15 9.96 19.99 -19.05
N SER A 16 11.03 20.32 -18.34
CA SER A 16 10.99 20.43 -16.88
C SER A 16 9.82 21.35 -16.54
N LEU A 17 8.73 20.77 -16.02
CA LEU A 17 7.63 21.54 -15.47
C LEU A 17 8.25 22.49 -14.45
N SER A 18 7.98 23.77 -14.61
CA SER A 18 8.49 24.76 -13.67
C SER A 18 7.96 24.41 -12.26
N GLN A 19 8.65 24.87 -11.22
CA GLN A 19 8.17 24.68 -9.84
C GLN A 19 6.74 25.26 -9.66
N HIS A 20 6.38 26.24 -10.48
CA HIS A 20 5.02 26.78 -10.59
C HIS A 20 4.05 25.82 -11.27
N ASP A 21 4.42 25.19 -12.39
CA ASP A 21 3.57 24.17 -13.05
C ASP A 21 3.36 22.93 -12.18
N LEU A 22 4.36 22.54 -11.40
CA LEU A 22 4.24 21.47 -10.40
C LEU A 22 3.29 21.87 -9.27
N ALA A 23 3.34 23.12 -8.79
CA ALA A 23 2.39 23.64 -7.81
C ALA A 23 0.96 23.74 -8.38
N VAL A 24 0.81 24.17 -9.63
CA VAL A 24 -0.49 24.26 -10.31
C VAL A 24 -1.06 22.87 -10.62
N LEU A 25 -0.23 21.89 -11.00
CA LEU A 25 -0.64 20.49 -11.17
C LEU A 25 -0.97 19.84 -9.82
N HIS A 26 -0.22 20.15 -8.77
CA HIS A 26 -0.53 19.74 -7.40
C HIS A 26 -1.90 20.27 -6.94
N ASP A 27 -2.27 21.49 -7.35
CA ASP A 27 -3.54 22.12 -7.00
C ASP A 27 -4.72 21.73 -7.91
N LYS A 28 -4.47 21.29 -9.17
CA LYS A 28 -5.54 21.07 -10.17
C LYS A 28 -5.71 19.64 -10.66
N ALA A 29 -4.72 18.76 -10.49
CA ALA A 29 -4.80 17.37 -10.95
C ALA A 29 -4.57 16.41 -9.78
N PRO A 30 -5.48 15.46 -9.50
CA PRO A 30 -5.17 14.37 -8.58
C PRO A 30 -4.00 13.58 -9.18
N THR A 31 -2.79 13.79 -8.65
CA THR A 31 -1.56 13.11 -9.04
C THR A 31 -1.54 11.70 -8.46
N ALA A 32 -2.44 10.86 -8.96
CA ALA A 32 -2.31 9.42 -8.84
C ALA A 32 -1.28 8.97 -9.87
N THR A 33 -0.10 8.58 -9.43
CA THR A 33 0.88 7.99 -10.34
C THR A 33 0.72 6.49 -10.26
N VAL A 34 0.32 5.85 -11.36
CA VAL A 34 0.49 4.41 -11.52
C VAL A 34 1.99 4.18 -11.66
N LEU A 35 2.60 3.69 -10.59
CA LEU A 35 4.06 3.54 -10.51
C LEU A 35 4.54 2.40 -11.40
N THR A 36 3.83 1.28 -11.35
CA THR A 36 4.22 0.04 -12.00
C THR A 36 3.00 -0.79 -12.39
N VAL A 37 3.13 -1.49 -13.51
CA VAL A 37 2.26 -2.60 -13.90
C VAL A 37 3.18 -3.81 -14.04
N ASN A 38 3.26 -4.62 -12.99
CA ASN A 38 4.14 -5.79 -12.99
C ASN A 38 3.36 -6.99 -13.50
N ARG A 39 3.81 -7.60 -14.62
CA ARG A 39 3.37 -8.95 -14.99
C ARG A 39 4.07 -9.93 -14.05
N LEU A 40 3.29 -10.69 -13.29
CA LEU A 40 3.84 -11.66 -12.35
C LEU A 40 4.05 -13.01 -13.06
N PRO A 41 5.04 -13.80 -12.64
CA PRO A 41 5.21 -15.16 -13.14
C PRO A 41 3.95 -16.01 -12.93
N PRO A 42 3.72 -17.03 -13.78
CA PRO A 42 2.55 -17.90 -13.65
C PRO A 42 2.65 -18.91 -12.50
N TYR A 43 3.80 -19.00 -11.81
CA TYR A 43 3.95 -19.94 -10.70
C TYR A 43 3.08 -19.52 -9.51
N VAL A 44 2.37 -20.50 -8.99
CA VAL A 44 1.28 -20.34 -8.03
C VAL A 44 1.86 -19.99 -6.66
N THR A 45 1.60 -18.78 -6.16
CA THR A 45 1.50 -18.57 -4.72
C THR A 45 0.11 -19.02 -4.32
N ASP A 46 0.03 -20.21 -3.71
CA ASP A 46 -1.22 -20.74 -3.19
C ASP A 46 -1.76 -19.74 -2.14
N ARG A 47 -2.99 -19.27 -2.34
CA ARG A 47 -3.70 -18.37 -1.42
C ARG A 47 -3.70 -18.93 0.00
N LEU A 48 -3.92 -20.24 0.17
CA LEU A 48 -3.88 -20.89 1.49
C LEU A 48 -2.49 -20.83 2.11
N TYR A 49 -1.45 -21.07 1.32
CA TYR A 49 -0.07 -20.93 1.78
C TYR A 49 0.22 -19.50 2.24
N MET A 50 -0.12 -18.48 1.44
CA MET A 50 0.07 -17.09 1.81
C MET A 50 -0.69 -16.71 3.08
N LEU A 51 -1.93 -17.17 3.25
CA LEU A 51 -2.69 -16.93 4.47
C LEU A 51 -2.04 -17.57 5.69
N SER A 52 -1.53 -18.79 5.56
CA SER A 52 -0.80 -19.47 6.64
C SER A 52 0.45 -18.69 7.06
N GLU A 53 1.21 -18.19 6.09
CA GLU A 53 2.41 -17.39 6.34
C GLU A 53 2.05 -16.01 6.95
N LEU A 54 1.00 -15.35 6.46
CA LEU A 54 0.52 -14.09 7.03
C LEU A 54 0.06 -14.27 8.48
N GLN A 55 -0.60 -15.38 8.80
CA GLN A 55 -1.03 -15.68 10.17
C GLN A 55 0.17 -15.83 11.13
N VAL A 56 1.27 -16.40 10.64
CA VAL A 56 2.52 -16.57 11.40
C VAL A 56 3.27 -15.25 11.53
N HIS A 57 3.39 -14.47 10.45
CA HIS A 57 4.31 -13.35 10.37
C HIS A 57 3.69 -11.96 10.59
N ALA A 58 2.40 -11.77 10.33
CA ALA A 58 1.73 -10.49 10.58
C ALA A 58 1.50 -10.26 12.08
N HIS A 59 1.31 -8.99 12.44
CA HIS A 59 0.96 -8.60 13.81
C HIS A 59 -0.33 -9.29 14.29
N SER A 60 -1.31 -9.34 13.38
CA SER A 60 -2.60 -9.99 13.53
C SER A 60 -3.31 -10.01 12.18
N LEU A 61 -4.15 -11.03 11.97
CA LEU A 61 -5.17 -11.07 10.93
C LEU A 61 -6.53 -10.84 11.61
N GLN A 62 -7.27 -9.82 11.19
CA GLN A 62 -8.56 -9.45 11.80
C GLN A 62 -9.64 -9.24 10.74
N PHE A 63 -10.90 -9.47 11.12
CA PHE A 63 -12.05 -9.26 10.25
C PHE A 63 -12.92 -8.13 10.79
N LEU A 64 -13.27 -7.16 9.94
CA LEU A 64 -14.10 -6.02 10.32
C LEU A 64 -15.49 -6.43 10.83
N CYS A 65 -16.04 -7.53 10.29
CA CYS A 65 -17.31 -8.10 10.74
C CYS A 65 -17.28 -8.51 12.23
N ASP A 66 -16.13 -8.91 12.76
CA ASP A 66 -15.98 -9.38 14.14
C ASP A 66 -15.72 -8.22 15.11
N LEU A 67 -15.08 -7.15 14.64
CA LEU A 67 -14.87 -5.93 15.44
C LEU A 67 -16.20 -5.31 15.90
N LYS A 68 -17.25 -5.46 15.08
CA LYS A 68 -18.61 -4.97 15.41
C LYS A 68 -19.29 -5.79 16.51
N LYS A 69 -19.01 -7.09 16.61
CA LYS A 69 -19.73 -8.01 17.49
C LYS A 69 -19.25 -7.94 18.94
N ASN A 70 -17.97 -7.67 19.15
CA ASN A 70 -17.33 -7.97 20.44
C ASN A 70 -17.52 -6.90 21.52
N GLY A 71 -18.00 -5.69 21.22
CA GLY A 71 -18.28 -4.62 22.20
C GLY A 71 -17.05 -4.07 22.95
N THR A 72 -15.98 -4.86 23.07
CA THR A 72 -14.63 -4.44 23.46
C THR A 72 -14.02 -3.69 22.30
N LYS A 73 -13.62 -2.43 22.52
CA LYS A 73 -12.93 -1.60 21.52
C LYS A 73 -11.64 -2.33 21.08
N PRO A 74 -11.61 -2.94 19.89
CA PRO A 74 -10.42 -3.63 19.43
C PRO A 74 -9.39 -2.56 19.02
N SER A 75 -8.25 -2.51 19.69
CA SER A 75 -7.16 -1.62 19.27
C SER A 75 -6.40 -2.28 18.12
N LEU A 76 -6.51 -1.73 16.91
CA LEU A 76 -5.65 -2.11 15.79
C LEU A 76 -4.27 -1.44 15.99
N PRO A 77 -3.17 -2.02 15.48
CA PRO A 77 -1.89 -1.33 15.48
C PRO A 77 -1.98 -0.08 14.59
N ALA A 78 -1.00 0.81 14.73
CA ALA A 78 -0.93 2.04 13.95
C ALA A 78 -0.75 1.81 12.44
N SER A 79 -0.17 0.68 12.03
CA SER A 79 0.03 0.34 10.62
C SER A 79 -0.83 -0.86 10.23
N ILE A 80 -1.76 -0.62 9.30
CA ILE A 80 -2.74 -1.62 8.86
C ILE A 80 -2.67 -1.76 7.34
N ILE A 81 -2.71 -3.00 6.86
CA ILE A 81 -3.10 -3.30 5.49
C ILE A 81 -4.57 -3.72 5.49
N LEU A 82 -5.40 -2.95 4.79
CA LEU A 82 -6.79 -3.30 4.52
C LEU A 82 -6.84 -4.08 3.21
N TYR A 83 -7.09 -5.39 3.31
CA TYR A 83 -7.29 -6.28 2.18
C TYR A 83 -8.77 -6.36 1.82
N LEU A 84 -9.10 -6.25 0.54
CA LEU A 84 -10.45 -6.36 0.02
C LEU A 84 -10.45 -7.17 -1.27
N ARG A 85 -11.52 -7.95 -1.48
CA ARG A 85 -11.77 -8.63 -2.75
C ARG A 85 -12.85 -7.87 -3.52
N TRP A 86 -12.54 -7.43 -4.73
CA TRP A 86 -13.52 -6.77 -5.58
C TRP A 86 -14.27 -7.79 -6.43
N LYS A 87 -15.51 -8.09 -6.02
CA LYS A 87 -16.48 -8.91 -6.75
C LYS A 87 -17.26 -8.02 -7.75
N PRO A 88 -17.06 -8.17 -9.07
CA PRO A 88 -17.73 -7.33 -10.07
C PRO A 88 -19.26 -7.43 -10.01
N ASP A 89 -19.79 -8.59 -9.64
CA ASP A 89 -21.24 -8.85 -9.61
C ASP A 89 -21.96 -8.03 -8.52
N THR A 90 -21.26 -7.74 -7.42
CA THR A 90 -21.81 -6.92 -6.32
C THR A 90 -21.59 -5.42 -6.58
N TYR A 91 -20.43 -5.06 -7.13
CA TYR A 91 -20.03 -3.69 -7.38
C TYR A 91 -19.55 -3.53 -8.82
N PRO A 92 -20.47 -3.30 -9.77
CA PRO A 92 -20.17 -3.39 -11.20
C PRO A 92 -19.25 -2.28 -11.70
N THR A 93 -19.19 -1.15 -10.98
CA THR A 93 -18.36 -0.02 -11.38
C THR A 93 -17.23 0.26 -10.39
N PRO A 94 -16.06 0.72 -10.87
CA PRO A 94 -14.96 1.13 -9.99
C PRO A 94 -15.37 2.19 -8.95
N ILE A 95 -16.24 3.13 -9.34
CA ILE A 95 -16.73 4.19 -8.46
C ILE A 95 -17.62 3.59 -7.37
N SER A 96 -18.56 2.70 -7.71
CA SER A 96 -19.43 2.06 -6.73
C SER A 96 -18.65 1.25 -5.69
N PHE A 97 -17.54 0.61 -6.09
CA PHE A 97 -16.66 -0.11 -5.17
C PHE A 97 -15.87 0.85 -4.27
N ALA A 98 -15.29 1.91 -4.85
CA ALA A 98 -14.50 2.89 -4.11
C ALA A 98 -15.35 3.66 -3.07
N ASP A 99 -16.52 4.15 -3.48
CA ASP A 99 -17.41 4.95 -2.62
C ASP A 99 -18.26 4.10 -1.67
N GLY A 100 -18.46 2.82 -1.98
CA GLY A 100 -19.19 1.86 -1.17
C GLY A 100 -18.26 1.10 -0.20
N PRO A 101 -17.98 -0.18 -0.47
CA PRO A 101 -17.32 -1.09 0.48
C PRO A 101 -15.94 -0.60 0.90
N LEU A 102 -15.13 -0.06 0.00
CA LEU A 102 -13.79 0.42 0.35
C LEU A 102 -13.85 1.59 1.33
N SER A 103 -14.63 2.63 1.01
CA SER A 103 -14.79 3.79 1.91
C SER A 103 -15.40 3.40 3.26
N GLU A 104 -16.33 2.45 3.26
CA GLU A 104 -16.93 1.92 4.48
C GLU A 104 -15.89 1.18 5.34
N CYS A 105 -15.08 0.31 4.75
CA CYS A 105 -14.06 -0.44 5.47
C CYS A 105 -12.95 0.47 6.04
N VAL A 106 -12.50 1.46 5.28
CA VAL A 106 -11.55 2.47 5.77
C VAL A 106 -12.14 3.21 6.98
N ARG A 107 -13.43 3.59 6.93
CA ARG A 107 -14.09 4.25 8.06
C ARG A 107 -14.12 3.33 9.28
N GLN A 108 -14.45 2.06 9.12
CA GLN A 108 -14.47 1.10 10.22
C GLN A 108 -13.09 0.92 10.87
N CYS A 109 -12.01 0.87 10.09
CA CYS A 109 -10.64 0.88 10.62
C CYS A 109 -10.35 2.12 11.47
N LEU A 110 -10.75 3.31 10.99
CA LEU A 110 -10.57 4.56 11.72
C LEU A 110 -11.40 4.60 13.01
N ILE A 111 -12.65 4.13 12.97
CA ILE A 111 -13.52 4.05 14.16
C ILE A 111 -12.91 3.10 15.20
N ALA A 112 -12.39 1.94 14.78
CA ALA A 112 -11.77 0.98 15.68
C ALA A 112 -10.58 1.58 16.46
N ASN A 113 -9.83 2.48 15.83
CA ASN A 113 -8.72 3.18 16.45
C ASN A 113 -9.09 4.52 17.12
N GLY A 114 -10.36 4.93 17.08
CA GLY A 114 -10.79 6.22 17.61
C GLY A 114 -10.31 7.44 16.80
N ASP A 115 -9.89 7.21 15.55
CA ASP A 115 -9.39 8.23 14.62
C ASP A 115 -10.49 8.84 13.74
N ASP A 116 -11.69 8.27 13.76
CA ASP A 116 -12.77 8.79 12.94
C ASP A 116 -13.25 10.15 13.45
N ALA A 117 -13.37 11.08 12.50
CA ALA A 117 -14.03 12.35 12.77
C ALA A 117 -15.54 12.07 12.85
N PRO A 118 -16.31 12.75 13.73
CA PRO A 118 -17.74 12.55 13.81
C PRO A 118 -18.38 12.67 12.42
N PHE A 119 -19.35 11.80 12.12
CA PHE A 119 -20.01 11.66 10.82
C PHE A 119 -20.49 13.00 10.22
N ASP A 120 -20.87 13.95 11.09
CA ASP A 120 -21.27 15.30 10.72
C ASP A 120 -20.15 16.09 10.02
N GLU A 121 -18.88 15.88 10.40
CA GLU A 121 -17.75 16.52 9.74
C GLU A 121 -17.54 15.98 8.32
N LEU A 122 -17.82 14.70 8.08
CA LEU A 122 -17.75 14.09 6.75
C LEU A 122 -18.92 14.53 5.86
N GLN A 123 -20.14 14.63 6.40
CA GLN A 123 -21.26 15.23 5.67
C GLN A 123 -21.02 16.71 5.36
N PHE A 124 -20.38 17.43 6.28
CA PHE A 124 -19.98 18.82 6.06
C PHE A 124 -18.94 18.94 4.95
N VAL A 125 -17.94 18.05 4.89
CA VAL A 125 -16.94 18.01 3.80
C VAL A 125 -17.57 17.62 2.46
N ARG A 126 -18.62 16.80 2.45
CA ARG A 126 -19.39 16.48 1.24
C ARG A 126 -20.27 17.63 0.77
N SER A 127 -20.91 18.35 1.69
CA SER A 127 -21.89 19.41 1.38
C SER A 127 -21.28 20.78 1.13
N LYS A 128 -20.09 21.07 1.68
CA LYS A 128 -19.31 22.27 1.36
C LYS A 128 -17.98 21.89 0.72
N PRO A 129 -17.77 22.20 -0.57
CA PRO A 129 -16.44 22.19 -1.14
C PRO A 129 -15.59 23.18 -0.34
N ARG A 130 -14.69 22.68 0.53
CA ARG A 130 -13.78 23.55 1.30
C ARG A 130 -12.96 24.41 0.34
N GLU A 131 -12.99 25.72 0.55
CA GLU A 131 -12.11 26.68 -0.11
C GLU A 131 -10.65 26.36 0.25
N GLN A 132 -9.76 26.41 -0.75
CA GLN A 132 -8.32 26.19 -0.57
C GLN A 132 -7.68 27.34 0.24
N PRO A 133 -6.59 27.12 1.01
CA PRO A 133 -5.73 25.92 1.03
C PRO A 133 -5.70 25.22 2.41
N TYR A 134 -5.93 23.91 2.43
CA TYR A 134 -5.69 23.06 3.61
C TYR A 134 -4.60 22.04 3.28
N SER A 135 -3.42 22.20 3.87
CA SER A 135 -2.31 21.26 3.81
C SER A 135 -2.23 20.48 5.14
N PRO A 136 -2.72 19.24 5.22
CA PRO A 136 -2.63 18.45 6.44
C PRO A 136 -1.26 17.75 6.51
N ARG A 137 -0.17 18.51 6.69
CA ARG A 137 1.11 18.04 7.26
C ARG A 137 2.19 19.13 7.26
N ARG A 138 2.19 19.92 8.32
CA ARG A 138 3.32 20.45 9.11
C ARG A 138 2.76 21.58 9.98
N GLN A 139 2.06 21.22 11.05
CA GLN A 139 2.06 22.10 12.22
C GLN A 139 3.39 21.86 12.93
N HIS A 140 4.44 22.43 12.35
CA HIS A 140 5.60 22.83 13.13
C HIS A 140 5.16 24.13 13.80
N TYR A 141 5.20 24.17 15.13
CA TYR A 141 5.00 25.40 15.88
C TYR A 141 6.18 26.32 15.60
N ASP A 142 6.01 27.29 14.71
CA ASP A 142 6.72 28.55 14.80
C ASP A 142 5.75 29.57 15.40
N GLU A 143 6.11 30.00 16.61
CA GLU A 143 5.73 31.22 17.33
C GLU A 143 4.45 31.96 16.91
N LEU A 144 3.41 31.87 17.75
CA LEU A 144 2.36 32.88 17.79
C LEU A 144 2.97 34.21 18.27
N PRO A 145 2.81 35.32 17.54
CA PRO A 145 3.23 36.64 18.02
C PRO A 145 2.35 37.05 19.21
N ALA A 146 3.00 37.59 20.24
CA ALA A 146 2.48 37.89 21.58
C ALA A 146 1.35 38.96 21.66
N GLU A 147 0.70 39.34 20.56
CA GLU A 147 -0.20 40.51 20.53
C GLU A 147 -1.69 40.22 20.79
N THR A 148 -2.12 38.97 21.00
CA THR A 148 -3.56 38.67 21.16
C THR A 148 -4.03 38.45 22.60
N VAL A 149 -3.20 38.70 23.61
CA VAL A 149 -3.56 38.52 25.02
C VAL A 149 -4.10 39.81 25.68
N GLU A 150 -3.89 40.99 25.09
CA GLU A 150 -4.41 42.25 25.65
C GLU A 150 -5.86 42.57 25.26
N SER A 151 -6.41 41.93 24.22
CA SER A 151 -7.75 42.27 23.70
C SER A 151 -8.92 41.64 24.47
N LEU A 152 -8.66 40.72 25.40
CA LEU A 152 -9.70 40.04 26.20
C LEU A 152 -9.87 40.60 27.63
N LYS A 153 -9.11 41.62 28.04
CA LYS A 153 -9.29 42.29 29.35
C LYS A 153 -10.32 43.43 29.35
N LYS A 154 -11.00 43.70 28.22
CA LYS A 154 -11.78 44.93 28.04
C LYS A 154 -13.30 44.76 27.91
N ILE A 155 -13.86 43.63 28.34
CA ILE A 155 -15.31 43.45 28.45
C ILE A 155 -15.69 43.37 29.95
N SER A 156 -15.74 44.55 30.57
CA SER A 156 -16.30 44.75 31.90
C SER A 156 -17.82 44.92 31.77
N ILE A 157 -18.58 43.92 32.19
CA ILE A 157 -20.04 44.01 32.38
C ILE A 157 -20.28 44.50 33.82
N PRO A 158 -21.05 45.58 34.06
CA PRO A 158 -21.38 46.01 35.41
C PRO A 158 -22.55 45.16 35.96
N LEU A 159 -22.33 44.48 37.09
CA LEU A 159 -23.41 43.92 37.91
C LEU A 159 -23.79 44.89 39.04
N PRO A 160 -25.07 44.92 39.45
CA PRO A 160 -25.60 45.93 40.35
C PRO A 160 -25.24 45.67 41.82
N VAL A 161 -25.04 46.79 42.51
CA VAL A 161 -24.85 46.92 43.96
C VAL A 161 -26.19 46.74 44.68
N LEU A 162 -26.22 45.85 45.68
CA LEU A 162 -27.13 45.78 46.85
C LEU A 162 -26.70 44.52 47.63
N GLY A 163 -26.48 44.48 48.93
CA GLY A 163 -26.53 45.44 50.02
C GLY A 163 -25.85 44.77 51.23
N ALA A 164 -25.41 45.58 52.19
CA ALA A 164 -24.76 45.14 53.41
C ALA A 164 -25.72 44.33 54.29
N ASP A 165 -25.25 43.21 54.85
CA ASP A 165 -25.24 42.97 56.30
C ASP A 165 -24.58 41.63 56.65
N GLY A 166 -23.64 41.70 57.60
CA GLY A 166 -23.57 40.74 58.71
C GLY A 166 -22.90 39.37 58.52
N LEU A 167 -21.76 39.23 59.21
CA LEU A 167 -21.36 38.05 60.01
C LEU A 167 -20.55 36.89 59.36
N SER A 168 -19.27 36.90 59.78
CA SER A 168 -18.48 35.80 60.37
C SER A 168 -17.99 34.62 59.53
N VAL A 169 -16.65 34.55 59.48
CA VAL A 169 -15.81 33.37 59.73
C VAL A 169 -16.01 32.16 58.81
N SER A 170 -15.11 32.00 57.84
CA SER A 170 -14.06 30.97 57.88
C SER A 170 -13.12 31.10 56.67
N LYS A 171 -11.82 31.18 56.93
CA LYS A 171 -10.76 30.99 55.93
C LYS A 171 -10.86 29.57 55.36
N SER A 172 -11.17 29.43 54.08
CA SER A 172 -10.69 28.31 53.26
C SER A 172 -10.02 28.89 52.01
N THR A 173 -8.71 28.74 51.95
CA THR A 173 -7.90 29.10 50.79
C THR A 173 -8.05 27.97 49.77
N ASP A 174 -9.15 27.95 49.04
CA ASP A 174 -9.31 27.07 47.88
C ASP A 174 -8.60 27.71 46.69
N THR A 175 -7.32 27.38 46.59
CA THR A 175 -6.52 27.55 45.38
C THR A 175 -7.13 26.61 44.33
N ILE A 176 -7.96 27.16 43.45
CA ILE A 176 -8.41 26.49 42.23
C ILE A 176 -7.19 26.37 41.33
N GLU A 177 -6.41 25.31 41.53
CA GLU A 177 -5.48 24.80 40.52
C GLU A 177 -6.33 24.30 39.35
N THR A 178 -6.62 25.19 38.39
CA THR A 178 -6.92 24.76 37.02
C THR A 178 -5.66 24.10 36.48
N LYS A 179 -5.50 22.80 36.78
CA LYS A 179 -4.70 21.90 35.96
C LYS A 179 -5.36 21.88 34.59
N HIS A 180 -4.92 22.79 33.73
CA HIS A 180 -4.92 22.53 32.31
C HIS A 180 -3.98 21.34 32.15
N ASP A 181 -4.53 20.13 32.25
CA ASP A 181 -3.88 18.94 31.77
C ASP A 181 -3.66 19.21 30.27
N GLU A 182 -2.44 19.63 29.93
CA GLU A 182 -1.90 19.52 28.58
C GLU A 182 -1.78 18.02 28.27
N GLU A 183 -2.92 17.34 28.18
CA GLU A 183 -3.11 16.15 27.38
C GLU A 183 -2.94 16.56 25.92
N ASN A 184 -1.72 16.96 25.56
CA ASN A 184 -1.18 16.79 24.22
C ASN A 184 -1.03 15.28 24.03
N GLU A 185 -2.18 14.60 23.94
CA GLU A 185 -2.25 13.24 23.46
C GLU A 185 -1.65 13.29 22.06
N ASN A 186 -0.43 12.76 21.92
CA ASN A 186 0.12 12.35 20.65
C ASN A 186 -0.81 11.27 20.09
N LYS A 187 -1.94 11.71 19.52
CA LYS A 187 -2.94 10.84 18.93
C LYS A 187 -2.27 10.14 17.78
N GLN A 188 -1.91 8.88 18.01
CA GLN A 188 -1.19 8.08 17.05
C GLN A 188 -2.10 7.89 15.83
N MET A 189 -1.76 8.55 14.73
CA MET A 189 -2.53 8.46 13.50
C MET A 189 -2.42 7.05 12.92
N THR A 190 -3.56 6.44 12.61
CA THR A 190 -3.63 5.18 11.87
C THR A 190 -3.18 5.37 10.43
N ASN A 191 -2.15 4.64 10.04
CA ASN A 191 -1.66 4.54 8.68
C ASN A 191 -2.30 3.32 8.02
N ILE A 192 -3.14 3.55 7.00
CA ILE A 192 -3.86 2.50 6.29
C ILE A 192 -3.29 2.37 4.87
N TYR A 193 -2.81 1.18 4.54
CA TYR A 193 -2.47 0.79 3.17
C TYR A 193 -3.56 -0.12 2.61
N VAL A 194 -4.05 0.12 1.40
CA VAL A 194 -5.13 -0.68 0.82
C VAL A 194 -4.55 -1.69 -0.18
N VAL A 195 -5.03 -2.92 -0.10
CA VAL A 195 -4.77 -3.96 -1.09
C VAL A 195 -6.10 -4.47 -1.60
N VAL A 196 -6.28 -4.47 -2.93
CA VAL A 196 -7.49 -4.97 -3.57
C VAL A 196 -7.11 -6.09 -4.52
N ASP A 197 -7.76 -7.24 -4.44
CA ASP A 197 -7.69 -8.26 -5.49
C ASP A 197 -8.96 -8.23 -6.35
N ARG A 198 -8.77 -8.18 -7.67
CA ARG A 198 -9.83 -8.35 -8.66
C ARG A 198 -9.56 -9.63 -9.43
N ILE A 199 -10.51 -10.55 -9.35
CA ILE A 199 -10.52 -11.76 -10.16
C ILE A 199 -11.34 -11.44 -11.41
N SER A 200 -10.77 -11.72 -12.58
CA SER A 200 -11.49 -11.59 -13.84
C SER A 200 -12.74 -12.46 -13.79
N PRO A 201 -13.92 -11.97 -14.21
CA PRO A 201 -15.10 -12.83 -14.30
C PRO A 201 -14.76 -14.04 -15.18
N GLU A 202 -15.18 -15.23 -14.75
CA GLU A 202 -15.05 -16.42 -15.58
C GLU A 202 -15.79 -16.17 -16.90
N SER A 203 -15.12 -16.42 -18.02
CA SER A 203 -15.71 -16.37 -19.35
C SER A 203 -16.64 -17.56 -19.56
N ASN A 204 -17.67 -17.70 -18.72
CA ASN A 204 -18.71 -18.69 -18.86
C ASN A 204 -19.61 -18.25 -20.03
N SER A 205 -19.09 -18.50 -21.23
CA SER A 205 -19.61 -18.07 -22.54
C SER A 205 -20.92 -18.74 -22.98
N ASP A 206 -21.57 -19.50 -22.09
CA ASP A 206 -22.75 -20.28 -22.43
C ASP A 206 -24.06 -19.69 -21.90
N ASP A 207 -24.04 -18.77 -20.91
CA ASP A 207 -25.28 -18.26 -20.29
C ASP A 207 -25.34 -16.72 -20.10
N LEU A 208 -24.40 -15.94 -20.65
CA LEU A 208 -24.53 -14.48 -20.55
C LEU A 208 -25.64 -13.99 -21.50
N PRO A 209 -26.79 -13.47 -21.01
CA PRO A 209 -27.73 -12.79 -21.89
C PRO A 209 -27.01 -11.58 -22.50
N ASP A 210 -27.13 -11.38 -23.82
CA ASP A 210 -26.54 -10.26 -24.56
C ASP A 210 -26.70 -8.95 -23.77
N LEU A 211 -25.65 -8.56 -23.02
CA LEU A 211 -25.65 -7.31 -22.29
C LEU A 211 -25.52 -6.19 -23.34
N PRO A 212 -26.39 -5.17 -23.28
CA PRO A 212 -26.33 -4.08 -24.24
C PRO A 212 -24.97 -3.42 -24.16
N ASP A 213 -24.31 -3.29 -25.31
CA ASP A 213 -22.99 -2.71 -25.48
C ASP A 213 -22.87 -1.38 -24.72
N LEU A 214 -22.21 -1.40 -23.56
CA LEU A 214 -22.02 -0.26 -22.65
C LEU A 214 -20.99 0.74 -23.18
N SER A 215 -20.81 0.83 -24.51
CA SER A 215 -20.13 1.96 -25.12
C SER A 215 -20.82 3.24 -24.65
N CYS A 216 -20.02 4.09 -24.00
CA CYS A 216 -20.43 5.11 -23.04
C CYS A 216 -21.17 6.34 -23.64
N ALA A 217 -21.93 6.18 -24.72
CA ALA A 217 -22.53 7.26 -25.50
C ALA A 217 -24.07 7.36 -25.41
N SER A 218 -24.77 6.47 -24.70
CA SER A 218 -26.24 6.34 -24.83
C SER A 218 -27.07 6.71 -23.59
N TYR A 219 -26.48 7.25 -22.52
CA TYR A 219 -27.26 7.56 -21.30
C TYR A 219 -28.27 8.72 -21.47
N GLU A 220 -28.32 9.41 -22.62
CA GLU A 220 -29.33 10.44 -22.92
C GLU A 220 -30.59 9.92 -23.65
N SER A 221 -30.61 8.69 -24.18
CA SER A 221 -31.75 8.22 -25.01
C SER A 221 -32.92 7.63 -24.21
N ILE A 222 -32.78 7.39 -22.90
CA ILE A 222 -33.83 6.76 -22.07
C ILE A 222 -34.96 7.76 -21.67
N ARG A 223 -34.88 9.03 -22.08
CA ARG A 223 -35.91 10.04 -21.74
C ARG A 223 -37.00 10.29 -22.78
N ARG A 224 -36.95 9.67 -23.96
CA ARG A 224 -38.07 9.74 -24.91
C ARG A 224 -38.86 8.44 -24.90
N GLY A 225 -39.95 8.45 -24.13
CA GLY A 225 -40.95 7.40 -24.20
C GLY A 225 -41.62 7.41 -25.57
N GLU A 226 -41.27 6.44 -26.40
CA GLU A 226 -42.06 6.05 -27.56
C GLU A 226 -42.39 4.57 -27.42
N HIS A 227 -43.68 4.31 -27.19
CA HIS A 227 -44.30 3.00 -27.24
C HIS A 227 -44.21 2.47 -28.68
N SER A 228 -43.59 1.31 -28.86
CA SER A 228 -43.81 0.49 -30.06
C SER A 228 -44.07 -0.95 -29.62
N GLU A 229 -45.34 -1.32 -29.73
CA GLU A 229 -45.82 -2.69 -29.66
C GLU A 229 -45.41 -3.41 -30.97
N SER A 230 -44.58 -4.44 -30.90
CA SER A 230 -44.56 -5.43 -31.99
C SER A 230 -44.04 -6.81 -31.59
N SER A 231 -44.97 -7.77 -31.69
CA SER A 231 -44.81 -9.04 -32.40
C SER A 231 -43.77 -10.05 -31.90
N THR A 232 -44.27 -11.01 -31.12
CA THR A 232 -43.66 -12.32 -30.84
C THR A 232 -43.70 -13.20 -32.10
N GLN A 233 -42.59 -13.26 -32.84
CA GLN A 233 -42.33 -14.36 -33.79
C GLN A 233 -41.31 -15.33 -33.21
N THR A 234 -41.80 -16.48 -32.76
CA THR A 234 -41.02 -17.67 -32.42
C THR A 234 -40.36 -18.23 -33.69
N THR A 235 -39.11 -17.85 -33.93
CA THR A 235 -38.27 -18.45 -34.96
C THR A 235 -37.39 -19.51 -34.31
N SER A 236 -37.74 -20.78 -34.53
CA SER A 236 -36.89 -21.93 -34.19
C SER A 236 -35.66 -21.95 -35.10
N GLN A 237 -34.61 -21.23 -34.69
CA GLN A 237 -33.31 -21.26 -35.35
C GLN A 237 -32.50 -22.46 -34.88
N GLN A 238 -32.05 -23.26 -35.85
CA GLN A 238 -31.07 -24.32 -35.68
C GLN A 238 -29.78 -23.72 -35.09
N GLN A 239 -29.33 -24.24 -33.95
CA GLN A 239 -28.03 -23.89 -33.37
C GLN A 239 -26.92 -24.17 -34.39
N PRO A 240 -26.16 -23.16 -34.84
CA PRO A 240 -24.99 -23.40 -35.68
C PRO A 240 -23.98 -24.25 -34.89
N GLN A 241 -23.57 -25.38 -35.46
CA GLN A 241 -22.46 -26.18 -34.91
C GLN A 241 -21.21 -25.29 -34.80
N ARG A 242 -20.87 -24.87 -33.58
CA ARG A 242 -19.62 -24.14 -33.30
C ARG A 242 -18.45 -25.03 -33.69
N GLN A 243 -17.66 -24.59 -34.67
CA GLN A 243 -16.36 -25.19 -34.95
C GLN A 243 -15.45 -24.99 -33.72
N PRO A 244 -14.58 -25.97 -33.40
CA PRO A 244 -13.63 -25.83 -32.30
C PRO A 244 -12.74 -24.61 -32.57
N GLN A 245 -12.82 -23.61 -31.69
CA GLN A 245 -11.91 -22.46 -31.71
C GLN A 245 -10.48 -22.97 -31.53
N SER A 246 -9.54 -22.41 -32.31
CA SER A 246 -8.12 -22.74 -32.15
C SER A 246 -7.61 -22.25 -30.79
N GLU A 247 -6.62 -22.94 -30.22
CA GLU A 247 -6.00 -22.55 -28.94
C GLU A 247 -5.46 -21.10 -28.98
N GLU A 248 -4.92 -20.69 -30.12
CA GLU A 248 -4.42 -19.33 -30.36
C GLU A 248 -5.53 -18.28 -30.27
N GLN A 249 -6.75 -18.58 -30.74
CA GLN A 249 -7.89 -17.67 -30.59
C GLN A 249 -8.29 -17.51 -29.13
N LYS A 250 -8.26 -18.59 -28.34
CA LYS A 250 -8.56 -18.56 -26.91
C LYS A 250 -7.51 -17.75 -26.14
N GLU A 251 -6.22 -17.93 -26.44
CA GLU A 251 -5.16 -17.13 -25.81
C GLU A 251 -5.32 -15.64 -26.13
N LEU A 252 -5.60 -15.30 -27.38
CA LEU A 252 -5.81 -13.91 -27.79
C LEU A 252 -7.04 -13.29 -27.10
N GLU A 253 -8.13 -14.05 -26.95
CA GLU A 253 -9.32 -13.64 -26.22
C GLU A 253 -9.02 -13.37 -24.74
N GLN A 254 -8.28 -14.26 -24.08
CA GLN A 254 -7.84 -14.08 -22.69
C GLN A 254 -6.95 -12.84 -22.51
N ILE A 255 -6.02 -12.60 -23.45
CA ILE A 255 -5.17 -11.40 -23.42
C ILE A 255 -6.02 -10.13 -23.57
N ASN A 256 -6.96 -10.12 -24.52
CA ASN A 256 -7.85 -8.97 -24.74
C ASN A 256 -8.76 -8.71 -23.53
N GLN A 257 -9.26 -9.77 -22.90
CA GLN A 257 -10.05 -9.69 -21.67
C GLN A 257 -9.20 -9.09 -20.53
N HIS A 258 -7.99 -9.62 -20.32
CA HIS A 258 -7.06 -9.10 -19.31
C HIS A 258 -6.71 -7.62 -19.54
N ASP A 259 -6.52 -7.20 -20.79
CA ASP A 259 -6.26 -5.81 -21.14
C ASP A 259 -7.47 -4.89 -20.89
N ASN A 260 -8.69 -5.40 -21.04
CA ASN A 260 -9.90 -4.67 -20.67
C ASN A 260 -10.04 -4.56 -19.16
N GLU A 261 -9.82 -5.65 -18.42
CA GLU A 261 -9.80 -5.65 -16.96
C GLU A 261 -8.73 -4.70 -16.40
N MET A 262 -7.56 -4.65 -17.04
CA MET A 262 -6.50 -3.69 -16.72
C MET A 262 -6.98 -2.24 -16.83
N LYS A 263 -7.81 -1.90 -17.83
CA LYS A 263 -8.41 -0.55 -17.94
C LYS A 263 -9.39 -0.28 -16.79
N VAL A 264 -10.18 -1.28 -16.39
CA VAL A 264 -11.12 -1.21 -15.28
C VAL A 264 -10.39 -0.98 -13.96
N VAL A 265 -9.32 -1.74 -13.69
CA VAL A 265 -8.49 -1.57 -12.49
C VAL A 265 -7.79 -0.21 -12.46
N LYS A 266 -7.26 0.27 -13.59
CA LYS A 266 -6.72 1.63 -13.70
C LYS A 266 -7.79 2.69 -13.42
N SER A 267 -9.03 2.43 -13.81
CA SER A 267 -10.16 3.31 -13.49
C SER A 267 -10.51 3.27 -12.00
N LEU A 268 -10.39 2.11 -11.33
CA LEU A 268 -10.55 2.00 -9.89
C LEU A 268 -9.49 2.82 -9.15
N ALA A 269 -8.22 2.67 -9.51
CA ALA A 269 -7.15 3.46 -8.89
C ALA A 269 -7.38 4.97 -9.03
N ARG A 270 -7.88 5.42 -10.20
CA ARG A 270 -8.28 6.82 -10.42
C ARG A 270 -9.49 7.23 -9.57
N ALA A 271 -10.49 6.36 -9.41
CA ALA A 271 -11.66 6.63 -8.57
C ALA A 271 -11.24 6.79 -7.10
N ILE A 272 -10.39 5.89 -6.59
CA ILE A 272 -9.82 5.96 -5.23
C ILE A 272 -9.07 7.28 -5.02
N ALA A 273 -8.18 7.63 -5.95
CA ALA A 273 -7.40 8.86 -5.84
C ALA A 273 -8.23 10.14 -6.01
N SER A 274 -9.35 10.07 -6.72
CA SER A 274 -10.29 11.19 -6.88
C SER A 274 -11.21 11.35 -5.67
N SER A 275 -11.39 10.30 -4.88
CA SER A 275 -12.17 10.36 -3.64
C SER A 275 -11.43 11.18 -2.59
N ARG A 276 -12.01 12.34 -2.23
CA ARG A 276 -11.47 13.23 -1.17
C ARG A 276 -11.37 12.52 0.18
N PHE A 277 -12.28 11.61 0.47
CA PHE A 277 -12.27 10.86 1.72
C PHE A 277 -11.08 9.89 1.73
N LEU A 278 -10.98 9.02 0.73
CA LEU A 278 -9.91 8.01 0.66
C LEU A 278 -8.53 8.66 0.57
N ARG A 279 -8.33 9.61 -0.34
CA ARG A 279 -7.04 10.29 -0.54
C ARG A 279 -6.43 10.89 0.75
N ASN A 280 -7.28 11.30 1.70
CA ASN A 280 -6.83 11.89 2.96
C ASN A 280 -6.62 10.86 4.08
N ARG A 281 -7.09 9.61 3.91
CA ARG A 281 -7.16 8.60 4.98
C ARG A 281 -6.34 7.34 4.70
N ILE A 282 -6.00 7.08 3.44
CA ILE A 282 -5.15 5.95 3.05
C ILE A 282 -3.82 6.46 2.50
N ASP A 283 -2.75 5.72 2.75
CA ASP A 283 -1.38 6.09 2.34
C ASP A 283 -1.10 5.74 0.88
N GLY A 284 -1.71 4.65 0.39
CA GLY A 284 -1.57 4.14 -0.97
C GLY A 284 -2.51 2.98 -1.23
N VAL A 285 -2.55 2.51 -2.48
CA VAL A 285 -3.28 1.30 -2.85
C VAL A 285 -2.51 0.45 -3.85
N THR A 286 -2.49 -0.86 -3.58
CA THR A 286 -2.08 -1.89 -4.53
C THR A 286 -3.32 -2.64 -5.01
N ILE A 287 -3.46 -2.82 -6.32
CA ILE A 287 -4.55 -3.60 -6.90
C ILE A 287 -3.96 -4.77 -7.70
N GLY A 288 -4.21 -5.98 -7.22
CA GLY A 288 -3.94 -7.23 -7.92
C GLY A 288 -5.04 -7.53 -8.93
N LEU A 289 -4.64 -7.98 -10.12
CA LEU A 289 -5.51 -8.48 -11.17
C LEU A 289 -5.04 -9.86 -11.57
N THR A 290 -5.95 -10.82 -11.61
CA THR A 290 -5.66 -12.19 -12.02
C THR A 290 -6.80 -12.76 -12.86
N SER A 291 -6.44 -13.63 -13.80
CA SER A 291 -7.37 -14.46 -14.56
C SER A 291 -7.74 -15.77 -13.85
N ASP A 292 -6.95 -16.18 -12.85
CA ASP A 292 -7.18 -17.38 -12.03
C ASP A 292 -7.60 -16.97 -10.62
N ALA A 293 -8.67 -17.56 -10.10
CA ALA A 293 -9.20 -17.30 -8.77
C ALA A 293 -8.31 -17.86 -7.63
N ARG A 294 -7.42 -18.83 -7.93
CA ARG A 294 -6.43 -19.34 -6.97
C ARG A 294 -5.29 -18.36 -6.73
N ALA A 295 -4.91 -17.61 -7.77
CA ALA A 295 -3.89 -16.60 -7.66
C ALA A 295 -4.42 -15.37 -6.88
N ALA A 296 -3.57 -14.77 -6.06
CA ALA A 296 -3.91 -13.60 -5.26
C ALA A 296 -2.75 -12.59 -5.27
N PRO A 297 -2.53 -11.89 -6.41
CA PRO A 297 -1.39 -10.98 -6.58
C PRO A 297 -1.36 -9.80 -5.60
N GLY A 298 -2.52 -9.42 -5.04
CA GLY A 298 -2.63 -8.47 -3.93
C GLY A 298 -2.19 -9.11 -2.62
N LEU A 299 -2.60 -10.33 -2.32
CA LEU A 299 -2.17 -11.05 -1.11
C LEU A 299 -0.65 -11.29 -1.10
N GLU A 300 -0.06 -11.54 -2.26
CA GLU A 300 1.40 -11.58 -2.44
C GLU A 300 2.04 -10.25 -2.04
N ALA A 301 1.44 -9.12 -2.41
CA ALA A 301 1.91 -7.79 -1.98
C ALA A 301 1.82 -7.63 -0.45
N CYS A 302 0.77 -8.16 0.20
CA CYS A 302 0.69 -8.20 1.66
C CYS A 302 1.84 -9.01 2.26
N MET A 303 2.16 -10.17 1.67
CA MET A 303 3.26 -11.03 2.07
C MET A 303 4.62 -10.34 1.96
N ASP A 304 4.90 -9.72 0.80
CA ASP A 304 6.12 -8.91 0.57
C ASP A 304 6.28 -7.84 1.66
N THR A 305 5.16 -7.17 1.96
CA THR A 305 5.07 -6.07 2.93
C THR A 305 5.33 -6.56 4.37
N VAL A 306 4.77 -7.71 4.75
CA VAL A 306 4.93 -8.30 6.10
C VAL A 306 6.31 -8.95 6.28
N ALA A 307 6.84 -9.59 5.24
CA ALA A 307 8.15 -10.26 5.27
C ALA A 307 9.31 -9.25 5.36
N ARG A 308 9.12 -8.03 4.85
CA ARG A 308 10.12 -6.97 4.96
C ARG A 308 10.41 -6.64 6.43
N GLY A 309 11.71 -6.57 6.75
CA GLY A 309 12.20 -6.42 8.11
C GLY A 309 12.29 -7.72 8.93
N ALA A 310 11.86 -8.88 8.43
CA ALA A 310 11.90 -10.15 9.21
C ALA A 310 13.31 -10.52 9.69
N LYS A 311 14.35 -10.26 8.89
CA LYS A 311 15.75 -10.48 9.29
C LYS A 311 16.17 -9.57 10.47
N GLU A 312 15.75 -8.31 10.44
CA GLU A 312 16.03 -7.34 11.50
C GLU A 312 15.31 -7.73 12.80
N ARG A 313 14.03 -8.12 12.69
CA ARG A 313 13.19 -8.64 13.76
C ARG A 313 13.78 -9.88 14.44
N ARG A 314 14.22 -10.87 13.65
CA ARG A 314 14.92 -12.08 14.16
C ARG A 314 16.21 -11.74 14.89
N ARG A 315 17.00 -10.77 14.40
CA ARG A 315 18.22 -10.33 15.11
C ARG A 315 17.88 -9.67 16.44
N ALA A 316 16.85 -8.83 16.49
CA ALA A 316 16.40 -8.19 17.71
C ALA A 316 15.83 -9.16 18.75
N SER A 317 15.24 -10.29 18.31
CA SER A 317 14.79 -11.35 19.24
C SER A 317 15.98 -12.08 19.87
N THR A 318 17.03 -12.38 19.09
CA THR A 318 18.23 -13.06 19.59
C THR A 318 19.07 -12.21 20.57
N SER A 319 19.16 -10.89 20.37
CA SER A 319 20.00 -10.04 21.22
C SER A 319 19.48 -9.88 22.65
N LYS A 320 18.16 -9.98 22.86
CA LYS A 320 17.53 -9.79 24.19
C LYS A 320 17.62 -11.01 25.11
N GLN A 321 17.92 -12.20 24.60
CA GLN A 321 18.09 -13.37 25.46
C GLN A 321 19.32 -13.28 26.36
N VAL A 322 20.27 -12.39 26.05
CA VAL A 322 21.57 -12.32 26.75
C VAL A 322 21.54 -11.35 27.95
N GLU A 323 20.51 -10.52 28.12
CA GLU A 323 20.56 -9.35 29.04
C GLU A 323 19.52 -9.38 30.19
N ARG A 324 19.08 -10.57 30.62
CA ARG A 324 18.23 -10.72 31.82
C ARG A 324 19.10 -10.83 33.09
N VAL A 325 19.65 -9.70 33.55
CA VAL A 325 20.22 -9.56 34.89
C VAL A 325 19.74 -8.23 35.49
N ASP A 326 18.79 -8.33 36.43
CA ASP A 326 18.47 -7.40 37.52
C ASP A 326 18.02 -5.94 37.23
N GLY A 327 16.70 -5.67 37.15
CA GLY A 327 16.15 -4.30 37.30
C GLY A 327 14.69 -4.09 36.82
N GLN A 328 13.70 -4.21 37.72
CA GLN A 328 12.37 -4.75 37.41
C GLN A 328 11.15 -3.84 37.75
N GLY A 329 11.25 -2.50 37.70
CA GLY A 329 10.24 -1.65 38.36
C GLY A 329 9.11 -1.02 37.51
N LYS A 330 9.46 -0.10 36.60
CA LYS A 330 8.48 0.86 36.03
C LYS A 330 8.42 0.88 34.50
N ARG A 331 9.35 0.17 33.86
CA ARG A 331 9.47 0.05 32.41
C ARG A 331 8.63 -1.11 31.85
N GLU A 332 8.13 -1.99 32.73
CA GLU A 332 7.31 -3.15 32.37
C GLU A 332 5.93 -2.76 31.85
N SER A 333 5.27 -1.70 32.32
CA SER A 333 3.90 -1.39 31.86
C SER A 333 3.82 -0.93 30.39
N ALA A 334 4.75 -0.07 29.95
CA ALA A 334 4.81 0.41 28.56
C ALA A 334 5.42 -0.63 27.61
N LEU A 335 6.39 -1.43 28.08
CA LEU A 335 6.96 -2.52 27.30
C LEU A 335 6.08 -3.76 27.24
N SER A 336 5.22 -4.05 28.23
CA SER A 336 4.33 -5.21 28.21
C SER A 336 3.28 -5.11 27.10
N ARG A 337 2.79 -3.90 26.79
CA ARG A 337 1.85 -3.67 25.66
C ARG A 337 2.47 -3.90 24.28
N LEU A 338 3.79 -3.75 24.14
CA LEU A 338 4.55 -4.03 22.90
C LEU A 338 5.27 -5.39 22.91
N ARG A 339 5.55 -5.97 24.09
CA ARG A 339 6.18 -7.28 24.30
C ARG A 339 5.21 -8.45 24.26
N GLU A 340 3.91 -8.20 24.45
CA GLU A 340 2.89 -9.26 24.28
C GLU A 340 2.79 -9.78 22.85
N LYS A 341 3.41 -9.10 21.86
CA LYS A 341 3.56 -9.61 20.51
C LYS A 341 5.04 -9.78 20.18
N SER A 342 5.39 -11.01 19.82
CA SER A 342 6.76 -11.45 19.54
C SER A 342 7.50 -10.43 18.67
N PRO A 343 8.75 -10.03 19.01
CA PRO A 343 9.58 -9.19 18.15
C PRO A 343 9.77 -9.73 16.74
N GLU A 344 9.46 -11.02 16.53
CA GLU A 344 9.56 -11.71 15.25
C GLU A 344 8.41 -11.38 14.29
N ARG A 345 7.26 -10.96 14.83
CA ARG A 345 6.09 -10.56 14.03
C ARG A 345 6.25 -9.15 13.50
N SER A 346 5.75 -8.93 12.28
CA SER A 346 5.67 -7.60 11.68
C SER A 346 4.85 -6.66 12.56
N PRO A 347 5.15 -5.34 12.61
CA PRO A 347 4.29 -4.35 13.26
C PRO A 347 2.96 -4.13 12.51
N ILE A 348 2.81 -4.72 11.32
CA ILE A 348 1.69 -4.49 10.42
C ILE A 348 0.59 -5.53 10.67
N ALA A 349 -0.65 -5.08 10.88
CA ALA A 349 -1.82 -5.95 10.89
C ALA A 349 -2.45 -6.05 9.49
N ILE A 350 -3.00 -7.23 9.19
CA ILE A 350 -3.85 -7.43 8.02
C ILE A 350 -5.30 -7.39 8.52
N VAL A 351 -6.13 -6.59 7.85
CA VAL A 351 -7.56 -6.46 8.13
C VAL A 351 -8.31 -6.78 6.84
N ALA A 352 -9.26 -7.71 6.91
CA ALA A 352 -10.18 -8.03 5.82
C ALA A 352 -11.63 -7.63 6.20
N CYS A 353 -12.51 -7.42 5.22
CA CYS A 353 -13.91 -7.13 5.53
C CYS A 353 -14.60 -8.37 6.09
N GLU A 354 -14.51 -9.46 5.32
CA GLU A 354 -15.12 -10.76 5.61
C GLU A 354 -14.08 -11.88 5.42
N PRO A 355 -14.25 -13.05 6.10
CA PRO A 355 -13.39 -14.22 5.86
C PRO A 355 -13.36 -14.67 4.39
N ASP A 356 -14.52 -14.62 3.73
CA ASP A 356 -14.73 -14.98 2.33
C ASP A 356 -13.92 -14.12 1.34
N ASP A 357 -13.42 -12.95 1.77
CA ASP A 357 -12.51 -12.15 0.93
C ASP A 357 -11.14 -12.84 0.79
N LEU A 358 -10.72 -13.57 1.83
CA LEU A 358 -9.45 -14.27 1.89
C LEU A 358 -9.56 -15.69 1.31
N GLU A 359 -10.72 -16.31 1.34
CA GLU A 359 -10.93 -17.65 0.79
C GLU A 359 -11.15 -17.60 -0.74
N SER A 360 -10.73 -18.67 -1.44
CA SER A 360 -11.08 -18.87 -2.85
C SER A 360 -12.47 -19.48 -2.93
N ASP A 361 -13.35 -19.01 -3.82
CA ASP A 361 -14.72 -19.53 -4.01
C ASP A 361 -14.79 -20.98 -4.54
N HIS A 362 -13.70 -21.74 -4.46
CA HIS A 362 -13.52 -23.05 -5.10
C HIS A 362 -13.90 -24.26 -4.25
N GLU A 363 -14.57 -24.09 -3.10
CA GLU A 363 -15.00 -25.21 -2.25
C GLU A 363 -16.04 -26.15 -2.89
N HIS A 364 -16.44 -25.92 -4.14
CA HIS A 364 -17.48 -26.73 -4.80
C HIS A 364 -17.00 -27.59 -5.99
N SER A 365 -15.69 -27.63 -6.30
CA SER A 365 -15.19 -28.42 -7.45
C SER A 365 -14.35 -29.65 -7.10
N HIS A 366 -14.53 -30.23 -5.91
CA HIS A 366 -13.81 -31.44 -5.42
C HIS A 366 -13.84 -32.69 -6.32
N HIS A 367 -14.52 -32.66 -7.48
CA HIS A 367 -14.60 -33.76 -8.42
C HIS A 367 -14.03 -33.48 -9.82
N ARG A 368 -13.47 -32.30 -10.10
CA ARG A 368 -12.68 -32.13 -11.34
C ARG A 368 -11.27 -32.65 -11.08
N HIS A 369 -11.01 -33.87 -11.54
CA HIS A 369 -9.66 -34.44 -11.61
C HIS A 369 -8.75 -33.50 -12.41
N HIS A 370 -7.97 -32.68 -11.70
CA HIS A 370 -7.07 -31.63 -12.19
C HIS A 370 -5.80 -32.13 -12.89
N HIS A 371 -5.74 -33.38 -13.33
CA HIS A 371 -4.43 -34.01 -13.50
C HIS A 371 -3.64 -33.59 -14.74
N ASP A 372 -4.25 -33.00 -15.78
CA ASP A 372 -3.53 -32.68 -17.03
C ASP A 372 -3.92 -31.35 -17.73
N ALA A 373 -4.89 -30.58 -17.23
CA ALA A 373 -5.37 -29.38 -17.92
C ALA A 373 -4.66 -28.07 -17.48
N ASP A 374 -3.95 -28.09 -16.35
CA ASP A 374 -3.43 -26.87 -15.72
C ASP A 374 -2.08 -26.40 -16.30
N THR A 375 -1.35 -27.27 -17.02
CA THR A 375 -0.05 -26.92 -17.61
C THR A 375 -0.12 -25.98 -18.80
N HIS A 376 -1.29 -25.82 -19.43
CA HIS A 376 -1.43 -25.01 -20.65
C HIS A 376 -2.19 -23.70 -20.46
N ASN A 377 -2.87 -23.50 -19.33
CA ASN A 377 -3.56 -22.24 -19.06
C ASN A 377 -2.58 -21.21 -18.52
N LYS A 378 -2.14 -20.31 -19.39
CA LYS A 378 -1.26 -19.20 -19.05
C LYS A 378 -1.98 -18.23 -18.11
N ILE A 379 -1.71 -18.34 -16.81
CA ILE A 379 -2.28 -17.44 -15.82
C ILE A 379 -1.73 -16.03 -16.08
N LEU A 380 -2.62 -15.12 -16.47
CA LEU A 380 -2.31 -13.71 -16.61
C LEU A 380 -2.52 -13.04 -15.25
N GLN A 381 -1.44 -12.50 -14.70
CA GLN A 381 -1.43 -11.77 -13.44
C GLN A 381 -0.82 -10.39 -13.64
N SER A 382 -1.35 -9.40 -12.92
CA SER A 382 -0.79 -8.06 -12.91
C SER A 382 -1.00 -7.36 -11.58
N ARG A 383 -0.05 -6.52 -11.20
CA ARG A 383 -0.16 -5.66 -10.00
C ARG A 383 -0.08 -4.19 -10.43
N ILE A 384 -1.06 -3.39 -9.99
CA ILE A 384 -1.07 -1.94 -10.16
C ILE A 384 -0.81 -1.30 -8.80
N ILE A 385 0.27 -0.53 -8.70
CA ILE A 385 0.57 0.24 -7.49
C ILE A 385 0.29 1.70 -7.77
N THR A 386 -0.51 2.32 -6.91
CA THR A 386 -0.74 3.76 -6.97
C THR A 386 -0.44 4.42 -5.65
N GLU A 387 0.27 5.53 -5.76
CA GLU A 387 0.56 6.41 -4.64
C GLU A 387 0.01 7.81 -4.88
N TRP A 388 -0.25 8.49 -3.77
CA TRP A 388 -0.42 9.93 -3.72
C TRP A 388 0.45 10.49 -2.59
N ASN A 389 0.91 11.72 -2.76
CA ASN A 389 1.73 12.44 -1.79
C ASN A 389 3.10 11.77 -1.47
N GLY A 390 3.63 10.91 -2.36
CA GLY A 390 4.93 10.24 -2.21
C GLY A 390 5.02 9.27 -1.03
N LYS A 391 3.88 8.70 -0.61
CA LYS A 391 3.77 7.82 0.57
C LYS A 391 3.16 6.45 0.26
N GLY A 392 2.79 6.20 -0.99
CA GLY A 392 1.85 5.14 -1.31
C GLY A 392 2.44 3.90 -1.97
N ASP A 393 3.76 3.83 -2.11
CA ASP A 393 4.38 2.53 -2.36
C ASP A 393 4.36 1.68 -1.07
N CYS A 394 4.05 0.39 -1.23
CA CYS A 394 4.06 -0.61 -0.17
C CYS A 394 5.41 -0.60 0.57
N GLU A 395 6.53 -0.44 -0.15
CA GLU A 395 7.86 -0.36 0.44
C GLU A 395 7.99 0.80 1.44
N THR A 396 7.57 2.00 1.02
CA THR A 396 7.64 3.19 1.85
C THR A 396 6.71 3.09 3.06
N PHE A 397 5.57 2.41 2.91
CA PHE A 397 4.65 2.12 4.00
C PHE A 397 5.29 1.19 5.03
N VAL A 398 5.93 0.09 4.60
CA VAL A 398 6.65 -0.80 5.52
C VAL A 398 7.78 -0.08 6.21
N ASP A 399 8.57 0.71 5.51
CA ASP A 399 9.73 1.37 6.09
C ASP A 399 9.32 2.33 7.22
N ARG A 400 8.15 2.98 7.09
CA ARG A 400 7.52 3.76 8.18
C ARG A 400 7.09 2.88 9.33
N ALA A 401 6.33 1.81 9.06
CA ALA A 401 5.89 0.86 10.09
C ALA A 401 7.07 0.24 10.86
N MET A 402 8.15 -0.10 10.15
CA MET A 402 9.39 -0.60 10.72
C MET A 402 10.17 0.48 11.47
N SER A 403 10.12 1.74 11.05
CA SER A 403 10.70 2.85 11.80
C SER A 403 10.02 3.02 13.16
N ASP A 404 8.68 3.01 13.19
CA ASP A 404 7.90 3.08 14.44
C ASP A 404 8.19 1.89 15.34
N TRP A 405 8.31 0.69 14.74
CA TRP A 405 8.75 -0.51 15.45
C TRP A 405 10.17 -0.35 16.00
N ARG A 406 11.12 0.13 15.21
CA ARG A 406 12.50 0.37 15.67
C ARG A 406 12.51 1.35 16.82
N GLU A 407 11.75 2.44 16.76
CA GLU A 407 11.67 3.41 17.85
C GLU A 407 11.17 2.74 19.13
N ALA A 408 10.06 2.00 19.05
CA ALA A 408 9.51 1.26 20.18
C ALA A 408 10.47 0.20 20.76
N TRP A 409 11.29 -0.45 19.91
CA TRP A 409 12.19 -1.52 20.32
C TRP A 409 13.62 -1.04 20.68
N SER A 410 14.06 0.11 20.17
CA SER A 410 15.40 0.68 20.35
C SER A 410 15.56 1.47 21.65
N VAL A 411 14.49 1.67 22.42
CA VAL A 411 14.47 2.42 23.71
C VAL A 411 15.37 1.78 24.79
N SER A 412 16.19 0.75 24.50
CA SER A 412 17.03 0.08 25.50
C SER A 412 18.51 0.42 25.51
N SER A 413 19.05 1.18 24.56
CA SER A 413 20.47 1.58 24.60
C SER A 413 20.66 3.07 24.92
N ALA A 414 19.93 3.58 25.91
CA ALA A 414 20.28 4.87 26.52
C ALA A 414 21.48 4.73 27.47
N ALA A 415 21.81 3.51 27.92
CA ALA A 415 22.97 3.24 28.76
C ALA A 415 24.31 3.37 28.02
N ASP A 416 24.31 3.30 26.68
CA ASP A 416 25.54 3.35 25.87
C ASP A 416 25.83 4.74 25.26
N LYS A 417 24.91 5.70 25.44
CA LYS A 417 25.15 7.11 25.08
C LYS A 417 25.85 7.92 26.18
N GLY A 418 26.23 7.28 27.29
CA GLY A 418 26.83 7.94 28.48
C GLY A 418 28.36 7.94 28.56
N LEU A 419 29.09 7.28 27.66
CA LEU A 419 30.57 7.15 27.77
C LEU A 419 31.37 7.63 26.55
N ALA A 420 30.71 8.31 25.61
CA ALA A 420 31.40 9.05 24.55
C ALA A 420 31.52 10.53 24.92
N ASN A 421 32.15 10.83 26.07
CA ASN A 421 32.66 12.17 26.34
C ASN A 421 34.12 12.07 26.81
N ASN A 422 35.00 12.66 25.99
CA ASN A 422 36.35 13.11 26.31
C ASN A 422 37.40 12.06 26.67
N GLY A 423 37.94 11.41 25.65
CA GLY A 423 39.17 10.63 25.73
C GLY A 423 40.05 10.79 24.50
N VAL A 424 40.64 11.97 24.34
CA VAL A 424 41.82 12.16 23.48
C VAL A 424 42.95 11.31 24.06
N HIS A 425 43.10 10.08 23.58
CA HIS A 425 44.35 9.35 23.70
C HIS A 425 44.69 8.67 22.38
N GLN A 426 45.60 9.32 21.66
CA GLN A 426 46.56 8.66 20.79
C GLN A 426 47.20 7.50 21.56
N GLY A 427 47.13 6.28 21.03
CA GLY A 427 47.77 5.16 21.71
C GLY A 427 47.51 3.78 21.10
N LYS A 428 48.33 3.44 20.09
CA LYS A 428 48.83 2.08 19.81
C LYS A 428 47.77 1.01 19.49
N THR A 429 47.54 0.88 18.19
CA THR A 429 47.49 -0.41 17.46
C THR A 429 47.92 -1.63 18.28
N ARG A 430 46.96 -2.50 18.60
CA ARG A 430 47.26 -3.93 18.80
C ARG A 430 47.18 -4.63 17.44
N PRO A 431 48.14 -5.49 17.07
CA PRO A 431 48.10 -6.22 15.82
C PRO A 431 46.90 -7.15 15.80
N LYS A 432 46.04 -7.03 14.78
CA LYS A 432 45.06 -8.07 14.46
C LYS A 432 45.82 -9.31 14.01
N VAL A 433 45.75 -10.37 14.81
CA VAL A 433 46.20 -11.71 14.44
C VAL A 433 45.33 -12.19 13.27
N PRO A 434 45.91 -12.63 12.14
CA PRO A 434 45.17 -13.26 11.06
C PRO A 434 44.53 -14.55 11.60
N ARG A 435 43.19 -14.60 11.64
CA ARG A 435 42.50 -15.87 11.84
C ARG A 435 42.63 -16.65 10.53
N ILE A 436 43.43 -17.70 10.61
CA ILE A 436 43.60 -18.76 9.61
C ILE A 436 42.22 -19.27 9.21
N SER A 437 41.95 -19.19 7.91
CA SER A 437 40.83 -19.83 7.22
C SER A 437 40.87 -21.33 7.47
N ARG A 438 39.83 -21.85 8.11
CA ARG A 438 39.57 -23.28 8.15
C ARG A 438 38.71 -23.60 6.93
N ASN A 439 39.37 -24.11 5.89
CA ASN A 439 38.71 -24.87 4.83
C ASN A 439 38.02 -26.06 5.47
N GLU A 440 36.70 -26.11 5.36
CA GLU A 440 35.95 -27.36 5.41
C GLU A 440 35.36 -27.55 4.02
N ASP A 441 36.08 -28.36 3.24
CA ASP A 441 35.54 -29.11 2.11
C ASP A 441 34.48 -30.07 2.67
N GLU A 442 33.21 -29.74 2.46
CA GLU A 442 32.12 -30.71 2.48
C GLU A 442 31.30 -30.55 1.20
N THR A 443 31.71 -31.35 0.21
CA THR A 443 30.86 -32.10 -0.74
C THR A 443 29.77 -31.34 -1.51
N GLU A 444 30.12 -31.04 -2.76
CA GLU A 444 29.33 -31.26 -3.99
C GLU A 444 27.88 -31.71 -3.77
N TYR A 445 26.97 -30.74 -3.74
CA TYR A 445 25.75 -30.82 -4.54
C TYR A 445 25.84 -29.67 -5.52
N GLU A 446 26.16 -30.00 -6.78
CA GLU A 446 26.03 -29.06 -7.89
C GLU A 446 24.56 -28.67 -8.01
N GLU A 447 24.23 -27.54 -7.39
CA GLU A 447 23.05 -26.77 -7.72
C GLU A 447 23.31 -26.21 -9.12
N GLU A 448 22.71 -26.89 -10.10
CA GLU A 448 22.62 -26.52 -11.51
C GLU A 448 22.10 -25.07 -11.60
N CYS A 449 23.04 -24.12 -11.53
CA CYS A 449 22.77 -22.71 -11.79
C CYS A 449 22.51 -22.60 -13.30
N ASP A 450 21.24 -22.70 -13.70
CA ASP A 450 20.81 -22.36 -15.04
C ASP A 450 21.36 -20.98 -15.43
N ILE A 451 22.35 -21.01 -16.32
CA ILE A 451 23.02 -19.87 -16.88
C ILE A 451 22.05 -19.24 -17.89
N ASP A 452 21.16 -18.38 -17.42
CA ASP A 452 20.41 -17.41 -18.25
C ASP A 452 21.32 -16.22 -18.71
N GLU A 453 22.64 -16.36 -18.55
CA GLU A 453 23.66 -15.36 -18.89
C GLU A 453 24.09 -15.27 -20.38
N PRO A 454 23.75 -16.15 -21.35
CA PRO A 454 24.24 -15.99 -22.72
C PRO A 454 23.51 -14.86 -23.47
N VAL A 455 22.23 -14.60 -23.19
CA VAL A 455 21.44 -13.64 -23.98
C VAL A 455 21.86 -12.20 -23.70
N SER A 456 22.07 -11.84 -22.43
CA SER A 456 22.53 -10.50 -22.05
C SER A 456 23.93 -10.21 -22.62
N THR A 457 24.83 -11.20 -22.57
CA THR A 457 26.20 -11.06 -23.09
C THR A 457 26.21 -10.92 -24.61
N VAL A 458 25.41 -11.72 -25.32
CA VAL A 458 25.26 -11.63 -26.78
C VAL A 458 24.67 -10.28 -27.20
N MET A 459 23.64 -9.76 -26.50
CA MET A 459 23.08 -8.44 -26.81
C MET A 459 24.08 -7.30 -26.61
N ILE A 460 24.92 -7.36 -25.57
CA ILE A 460 25.98 -6.38 -25.34
C ILE A 460 27.02 -6.42 -26.46
N ILE A 461 27.41 -7.62 -26.92
CA ILE A 461 28.35 -7.80 -28.03
C ILE A 461 27.77 -7.24 -29.34
N VAL A 462 26.50 -7.50 -29.63
CA VAL A 462 25.83 -6.98 -30.84
C VAL A 462 25.73 -5.45 -30.80
N LEU A 463 25.39 -4.87 -29.64
CA LEU A 463 25.34 -3.42 -29.47
C LEU A 463 26.72 -2.78 -29.67
N LEU A 464 27.77 -3.35 -29.07
CA LEU A 464 29.15 -2.86 -29.23
C LEU A 464 29.62 -2.97 -30.68
N GLY A 465 29.30 -4.07 -31.37
CA GLY A 465 29.57 -4.24 -32.81
C GLY A 465 28.88 -3.17 -33.65
N GLY A 466 27.61 -2.86 -33.36
CA GLY A 466 26.86 -1.81 -34.05
C GLY A 466 27.45 -0.41 -33.83
N ILE A 467 27.90 -0.09 -32.60
CA ILE A 467 28.55 1.19 -32.30
C ILE A 467 29.89 1.31 -33.04
N LEU A 468 30.71 0.24 -33.06
CA LEU A 468 31.98 0.23 -33.77
C LEU A 468 31.79 0.37 -35.28
N ALA A 469 30.81 -0.35 -35.86
CA ALA A 469 30.48 -0.22 -37.28
C ALA A 469 29.98 1.19 -37.63
N TYR A 470 29.14 1.79 -36.76
CA TYR A 470 28.69 3.16 -36.94
C TYR A 470 29.84 4.17 -36.87
N MET A 471 30.73 4.04 -35.88
CA MET A 471 31.91 4.91 -35.78
C MET A 471 32.85 4.74 -36.97
N TRP A 472 33.04 3.51 -37.45
CA TRP A 472 33.84 3.24 -38.65
C TRP A 472 33.20 3.85 -39.91
N ASN A 473 31.87 3.84 -40.03
CA ASN A 473 31.21 4.48 -41.16
C ASN A 473 31.26 6.01 -41.10
N LEU A 474 31.28 6.60 -39.89
CA LEU A 474 31.29 8.05 -39.72
C LEU A 474 32.70 8.65 -39.79
N TYR A 475 33.70 7.93 -39.30
CA TYR A 475 35.08 8.42 -39.11
C TYR A 475 36.13 7.51 -39.75
N GLY A 476 35.73 6.50 -40.52
CA GLY A 476 36.65 5.50 -41.08
C GLY A 476 37.72 6.12 -41.96
N ASP A 477 37.36 7.12 -42.77
CA ASP A 477 38.30 7.81 -43.66
C ASP A 477 39.34 8.62 -42.86
N ASP A 478 38.90 9.30 -41.80
CA ASP A 478 39.80 10.04 -40.89
C ASP A 478 40.73 9.08 -40.13
N ILE A 479 40.20 7.97 -39.62
CA ILE A 479 40.99 6.94 -38.91
C ILE A 479 41.98 6.27 -39.87
N HIS A 480 41.58 6.01 -41.11
CA HIS A 480 42.44 5.41 -42.13
C HIS A 480 43.56 6.37 -42.54
N SER A 481 43.26 7.65 -42.77
CA SER A 481 44.26 8.69 -43.06
C SER A 481 45.27 8.85 -41.91
N LEU A 482 44.80 8.77 -40.67
CA LEU A 482 45.64 8.84 -39.47
C LEU A 482 46.54 7.60 -39.30
N LEU A 483 46.08 6.43 -39.75
CA LEU A 483 46.84 5.17 -39.71
C LEU A 483 47.83 5.01 -40.88
N THR A 484 47.52 5.51 -42.07
CA THR A 484 48.44 5.47 -43.22
C THR A 484 49.50 6.55 -43.17
N GLY A 485 49.34 7.56 -42.29
CA GLY A 485 50.29 8.65 -42.15
C GLY A 485 50.23 9.64 -43.32
N ASP A 486 49.10 9.70 -44.03
CA ASP A 486 48.88 10.61 -45.17
C ASP A 486 48.44 12.03 -44.72
N VAL A 487 48.85 12.46 -43.53
CA VAL A 487 48.58 13.81 -43.00
C VAL A 487 49.75 14.75 -43.26
#